data_AF-A0AAN8IRI6-F1
#
_entry.id   AF-A0AAN8IRI6-F1
#
_cell.length_a   1.000
_cell.length_b   1.000
_cell.length_c   1.000
_cell.angle_alpha   90.00
_cell.angle_beta   90.00
_cell.angle_gamma   90.00
#
_symmetry.space_group_name_H-M   'P 1'
#
loop_
_entity.id
_entity.type
_entity.pdbx_description
1 polymer ?
#
loop_
_entity_poly.entity_id
_entity_poly.type
_entity_poly.pdbx_seq_one_letter_code
_entity_poly.pdbx_strand_id
1 'polypeptide(L)'
;MWHIFLPAVLLQLVRASPEQVHLAFHGNYSVMNVVWTTFSSDSSTVYYGTSLTSLTSSTTGSQKAWKSGSITRYSHRALMKDLLPSTTYWYKIGSRTFQFKTLPENPKSYRVCVFGDLGYYHGNSTNSIIRNGLAGKFDFIVHVGECPKL
;
A
#
# COMPACT_ATOMS: atom_id res chain seq x y z
N MET A 1 36.00 13.98 17.74
CA MET A 1 35.38 13.51 16.50
C MET A 1 34.37 12.43 16.90
N TRP A 2 33.09 12.77 16.99
CA TRP A 2 32.06 11.82 17.44
C TRP A 2 31.59 10.99 16.24
N HIS A 3 32.00 9.74 16.15
CA HIS A 3 31.46 8.80 15.18
C HIS A 3 30.08 8.35 15.64
N ILE A 4 29.04 8.83 14.97
CA ILE A 4 27.67 8.30 15.13
C ILE A 4 27.67 6.89 14.55
N PHE A 5 27.76 5.89 15.42
CA PHE A 5 27.46 4.50 15.06
C PHE A 5 25.95 4.39 14.85
N LEU A 6 25.52 4.36 13.60
CA LEU A 6 24.20 3.85 13.24
C LEU A 6 24.26 2.31 13.32
N PRO A 7 23.59 1.66 14.29
CA PRO A 7 23.68 0.22 14.46
C PRO A 7 23.08 -0.51 13.25
N ALA A 8 23.67 -1.63 12.84
CA ALA A 8 23.26 -2.43 11.67
C ALA A 8 21.77 -2.83 11.67
N VAL A 9 21.14 -2.89 12.86
CA VAL A 9 19.71 -3.11 13.06
C VAL A 9 18.87 -2.01 12.40
N LEU A 10 19.29 -0.74 12.51
CA LEU A 10 18.58 0.37 11.87
C LEU A 10 18.69 0.28 10.35
N LEU A 11 19.84 -0.16 9.81
CA LEU A 11 20.03 -0.34 8.37
C LEU A 11 19.16 -1.46 7.81
N GLN A 12 18.98 -2.56 8.55
CA GLN A 12 18.06 -3.65 8.18
C GLN A 12 16.60 -3.18 8.22
N LEU A 13 16.19 -2.44 9.25
CA LEU A 13 14.84 -1.88 9.37
C LEU A 13 14.51 -0.89 8.25
N VAL A 14 15.48 -0.10 7.79
CA VAL A 14 15.30 0.81 6.65
C VAL A 14 15.12 0.03 5.36
N ARG A 15 15.88 -1.07 5.13
CA ARG A 15 15.74 -1.89 3.91
C ARG A 15 14.47 -2.75 3.86
N ALA A 16 13.94 -3.13 5.02
CA ALA A 16 12.66 -3.81 5.16
C ALA A 16 11.47 -2.83 5.21
N SER A 17 11.70 -1.51 5.16
CA SER A 17 10.63 -0.52 5.13
C SER A 17 9.84 -0.65 3.83
N PRO A 18 8.50 -0.68 3.88
CA PRO A 18 7.70 -0.88 2.67
C PRO A 18 7.65 0.39 1.82
N GLU A 19 7.88 0.23 0.53
CA GLU A 19 7.80 1.26 -0.52
C GLU A 19 6.72 0.90 -1.55
N GLN A 20 6.31 1.91 -2.34
CA GLN A 20 5.35 1.73 -3.44
C GLN A 20 4.06 0.99 -3.05
N VAL A 21 3.62 1.21 -1.81
CA VAL A 21 2.43 0.56 -1.24
C VAL A 21 1.20 1.00 -2.01
N HIS A 22 0.45 0.03 -2.53
CA HIS A 22 -0.83 0.27 -3.18
C HIS A 22 -1.84 -0.83 -2.85
N LEU A 23 -3.11 -0.44 -2.87
CA LEU A 23 -4.24 -1.35 -2.68
C LEU A 23 -4.82 -1.72 -4.03
N ALA A 24 -5.21 -2.98 -4.16
CA ALA A 24 -5.87 -3.52 -5.34
C ALA A 24 -7.21 -4.13 -4.91
N PHE A 25 -8.29 -3.56 -5.46
CA PHE A 25 -9.64 -4.03 -5.22
C PHE A 25 -9.86 -5.39 -5.89
N HIS A 26 -10.51 -6.31 -5.16
CA HIS A 26 -10.69 -7.69 -5.60
C HIS A 26 -12.11 -7.99 -6.11
N GLY A 27 -12.87 -6.96 -6.49
CA GLY A 27 -14.26 -7.12 -6.97
C GLY A 27 -15.30 -7.34 -5.86
N ASN A 28 -14.87 -7.53 -4.61
CA ASN A 28 -15.72 -7.73 -3.43
C ASN A 28 -15.25 -6.81 -2.30
N TYR A 29 -16.18 -6.13 -1.61
CA TYR A 29 -15.89 -5.26 -0.47
C TYR A 29 -15.17 -5.99 0.68
N SER A 30 -15.41 -7.30 0.84
CA SER A 30 -14.86 -8.08 1.95
C SER A 30 -13.40 -8.49 1.74
N VAL A 31 -12.81 -8.17 0.58
CA VAL A 31 -11.45 -8.55 0.23
C VAL A 31 -10.67 -7.35 -0.32
N MET A 32 -9.53 -7.08 0.29
CA MET A 32 -8.59 -6.06 -0.17
C MET A 32 -7.20 -6.65 -0.27
N ASN A 33 -6.58 -6.54 -1.45
CA ASN A 33 -5.19 -6.94 -1.64
C ASN A 33 -4.28 -5.71 -1.46
N VAL A 34 -3.20 -5.86 -0.70
CA VAL A 34 -2.16 -4.86 -0.60
C VAL A 34 -0.87 -5.38 -1.21
N VAL A 35 -0.20 -4.50 -1.95
CA VAL A 35 1.05 -4.79 -2.66
C VAL A 35 2.07 -3.73 -2.27
N TRP A 36 3.30 -4.15 -2.01
CA TRP A 36 4.41 -3.26 -1.68
C TRP A 36 5.74 -3.85 -2.10
N THR A 37 6.80 -3.05 -2.05
CA THR A 37 8.16 -3.45 -2.38
C THR A 37 9.09 -3.18 -1.20
N THR A 38 10.08 -4.05 -0.99
CA THR A 38 11.19 -3.84 -0.03
C THR A 38 12.54 -4.16 -0.70
N PHE A 39 13.64 -3.74 -0.06
CA PHE A 39 15.01 -4.05 -0.50
C PHE A 39 15.63 -5.27 0.21
N SER A 40 14.85 -5.93 1.06
CA SER A 40 15.24 -7.14 1.77
C SER A 40 14.02 -8.00 2.01
N SER A 41 14.16 -9.32 1.85
CA SER A 41 13.11 -10.29 2.16
C SER A 41 12.52 -10.06 3.56
N ASP A 42 11.20 -10.17 3.67
CA ASP A 42 10.47 -10.14 4.96
C ASP A 42 9.36 -11.20 4.99
N SER A 43 8.56 -11.21 6.06
CA SER A 43 7.48 -12.19 6.24
C SER A 43 6.27 -11.97 5.35
N SER A 44 6.17 -10.83 4.65
CA SER A 44 4.98 -10.42 3.89
C SER A 44 3.71 -10.34 4.75
N THR A 45 3.85 -10.00 6.03
CA THR A 45 2.73 -9.95 6.98
C THR A 45 2.12 -8.56 7.08
N VAL A 46 0.79 -8.52 7.11
CA VAL A 46 0.00 -7.30 7.29
C VAL A 46 -0.90 -7.47 8.50
N TYR A 47 -0.85 -6.52 9.42
CA TYR A 47 -1.79 -6.43 10.54
C TYR A 47 -2.85 -5.40 10.21
N TYR A 48 -4.11 -5.67 10.53
CA TYR A 48 -5.22 -4.78 10.20
C TYR A 48 -6.36 -4.86 11.22
N GLY A 49 -7.16 -3.80 11.27
CA GLY A 49 -8.29 -3.68 12.17
C GLY A 49 -9.06 -2.38 11.98
N THR A 50 -10.17 -2.23 12.68
CA THR A 50 -11.03 -1.03 12.61
C THR A 50 -10.59 0.08 13.58
N SER A 51 -9.56 -0.17 14.39
CA SER A 51 -8.96 0.79 15.31
C SER A 51 -7.48 0.97 15.01
N LEU A 52 -7.00 2.22 14.99
CA LEU A 52 -5.59 2.55 14.82
C LEU A 52 -4.71 1.93 15.92
N THR A 53 -5.23 1.81 17.13
CA THR A 53 -4.49 1.31 18.30
C THR A 53 -4.66 -0.20 18.51
N SER A 54 -5.60 -0.84 17.81
CA SER A 54 -5.91 -2.26 17.97
C SER A 54 -6.12 -2.93 16.60
N LEU A 55 -5.04 -3.51 16.08
CA LEU A 55 -5.03 -4.29 14.84
C LEU A 55 -5.19 -5.77 15.17
N THR A 56 -6.45 -6.19 15.32
CA THR A 56 -6.82 -7.53 15.82
C THR A 56 -6.65 -8.66 14.81
N SER A 57 -6.55 -8.31 13.52
CA SER A 57 -6.45 -9.28 12.43
C SER A 57 -5.07 -9.22 11.79
N SER A 58 -4.63 -10.35 11.22
CA SER A 58 -3.40 -10.39 10.43
C SER A 58 -3.54 -11.36 9.26
N THR A 59 -2.70 -11.15 8.24
CA THR A 59 -2.62 -12.02 7.07
C THR A 59 -1.17 -12.08 6.62
N THR A 60 -0.70 -13.28 6.25
CA THR A 60 0.63 -13.48 5.71
C THR A 60 0.51 -13.76 4.23
N GLY A 61 1.15 -12.90 3.45
CA GLY A 61 1.14 -12.93 2.01
C GLY A 61 2.23 -13.78 1.40
N SER A 62 2.59 -13.43 0.16
CA SER A 62 3.74 -13.98 -0.53
C SER A 62 4.61 -12.86 -1.10
N GLN A 63 5.87 -13.20 -1.38
CA GLN A 63 6.82 -12.29 -2.01
C GLN A 63 7.46 -12.93 -3.23
N LYS A 64 7.89 -12.09 -4.17
CA LYS A 64 8.69 -12.47 -5.33
C LYS A 64 9.91 -11.55 -5.43
N ALA A 65 11.10 -12.15 -5.42
CA ALA A 65 12.34 -11.42 -5.64
C ALA A 65 12.54 -11.09 -7.13
N TRP A 66 13.10 -9.94 -7.41
CA TRP A 66 13.52 -9.51 -8.74
C TRP A 66 14.74 -8.61 -8.66
N LYS A 67 15.47 -8.48 -9.76
CA LYS A 67 16.69 -7.66 -9.84
C LYS A 67 16.53 -6.53 -10.85
N SER A 68 17.09 -5.38 -10.53
CA SER A 68 17.25 -4.25 -11.43
C SER A 68 18.69 -3.76 -11.25
N GLY A 69 19.55 -4.04 -12.22
CA GLY A 69 20.99 -3.92 -12.06
C GLY A 69 21.53 -4.80 -10.93
N SER A 70 22.30 -4.22 -10.02
CA SER A 70 22.88 -4.89 -8.84
C SER A 70 21.95 -4.93 -7.63
N ILE A 71 20.76 -4.33 -7.73
CA ILE A 71 19.82 -4.20 -6.60
C ILE A 71 18.77 -5.32 -6.70
N THR A 72 18.69 -6.14 -5.65
CA THR A 72 17.58 -7.07 -5.45
C THR A 72 16.44 -6.36 -4.72
N ARG A 73 15.22 -6.53 -5.22
CA ARG A 73 13.98 -6.05 -4.61
C ARG A 73 13.02 -7.22 -4.43
N TYR A 74 12.08 -7.05 -3.51
CA TYR A 74 11.06 -8.04 -3.20
C TYR A 74 9.69 -7.39 -3.34
N SER A 75 8.86 -7.92 -4.24
CA SER A 75 7.46 -7.50 -4.37
C SER A 75 6.59 -8.42 -3.54
N HIS A 76 5.84 -7.84 -2.62
CA HIS A 76 4.99 -8.53 -1.67
C HIS A 76 3.53 -8.34 -2.04
N ARG A 77 2.70 -9.34 -1.75
CA ARG A 77 1.24 -9.27 -1.88
C ARG A 77 0.59 -9.97 -0.69
N ALA A 78 -0.41 -9.34 -0.08
CA ALA A 78 -1.18 -9.95 1.00
C ALA A 78 -2.66 -9.61 0.87
N LEU A 79 -3.53 -10.61 1.08
CA LEU A 79 -4.98 -10.44 1.03
C LEU A 79 -5.54 -10.30 2.44
N MET A 80 -6.13 -9.14 2.72
CA MET A 80 -7.01 -8.92 3.88
C MET A 80 -8.42 -9.38 3.49
N LYS A 81 -9.03 -10.23 4.31
CA LYS A 81 -10.31 -10.90 4.03
C LYS A 81 -11.30 -10.62 5.15
N ASP A 82 -12.55 -11.02 4.93
CA ASP A 82 -13.65 -10.92 5.89
C ASP A 82 -13.86 -9.48 6.39
N LEU A 83 -13.62 -8.52 5.50
CA LEU A 83 -13.77 -7.10 5.80
C LEU A 83 -15.24 -6.70 5.84
N LEU A 84 -15.61 -5.88 6.81
CA LEU A 84 -16.95 -5.33 6.93
C LEU A 84 -17.19 -4.27 5.84
N PRO A 85 -18.43 -4.15 5.33
CA PRO A 85 -18.78 -3.12 4.35
C PRO A 85 -18.72 -1.72 4.97
N SER A 86 -18.53 -0.69 4.14
CA SER A 86 -18.54 0.74 4.53
C SER A 86 -17.63 1.11 5.71
N THR A 87 -16.59 0.32 5.97
CA THR A 87 -15.79 0.37 7.20
C THR A 87 -14.39 0.88 6.91
N THR A 88 -13.88 1.75 7.78
CA THR A 88 -12.50 2.20 7.72
C THR A 88 -11.61 1.17 8.41
N TYR A 89 -10.62 0.67 7.68
CA TYR A 89 -9.60 -0.22 8.18
C TYR A 89 -8.26 0.50 8.23
N TRP A 90 -7.59 0.35 9.36
CA TRP A 90 -6.18 0.64 9.53
C TRP A 90 -5.39 -0.62 9.25
N TYR A 91 -4.26 -0.49 8.58
CA TYR A 91 -3.35 -1.61 8.36
C TYR A 91 -1.89 -1.19 8.51
N LYS A 92 -1.07 -2.12 8.99
CA LYS A 92 0.34 -1.91 9.31
C LYS A 92 1.20 -2.94 8.58
N ILE A 93 2.24 -2.43 7.92
CA ILE A 93 3.27 -3.19 7.22
C ILE A 93 4.62 -2.74 7.80
N GLY A 94 5.34 -3.65 8.45
CA GLY A 94 6.55 -3.29 9.19
C GLY A 94 6.28 -2.17 10.19
N SER A 95 6.98 -1.03 10.04
CA SER A 95 6.83 0.15 10.89
C SER A 95 5.78 1.16 10.41
N ARG A 96 5.21 0.99 9.21
CA ARG A 96 4.33 1.99 8.58
C ARG A 96 2.86 1.60 8.71
N THR A 97 2.03 2.59 9.04
CA THR A 97 0.57 2.43 9.15
C THR A 97 -0.13 3.24 8.07
N PHE A 98 -1.19 2.67 7.53
CA PHE A 98 -2.01 3.20 6.45
C PHE A 98 -3.49 2.97 6.77
N GLN A 99 -4.38 3.53 5.96
CA GLN A 99 -5.81 3.30 6.08
C GLN A 99 -6.49 3.20 4.72
N PHE A 100 -7.62 2.52 4.68
CA PHE A 100 -8.56 2.53 3.56
C PHE A 100 -9.98 2.36 4.06
N LYS A 101 -10.95 2.61 3.19
CA LYS A 101 -12.36 2.38 3.47
C LYS A 101 -12.90 1.33 2.50
N THR A 102 -13.59 0.33 3.01
CA THR A 102 -14.29 -0.65 2.17
C THR A 102 -15.54 -0.04 1.55
N LEU A 103 -15.94 -0.60 0.41
CA LEU A 103 -17.20 -0.25 -0.22
C LEU A 103 -18.41 -0.69 0.62
N PRO A 104 -19.58 -0.07 0.41
CA PRO A 104 -20.85 -0.62 0.87
C PRO A 104 -21.08 -2.03 0.30
N GLU A 105 -21.90 -2.83 0.99
CA GLU A 105 -22.25 -4.18 0.55
C GLU A 105 -23.01 -4.20 -0.78
N ASN A 106 -23.90 -3.22 -0.97
CA ASN A 106 -24.69 -3.04 -2.19
C ASN A 106 -24.49 -1.62 -2.74
N PRO A 107 -23.33 -1.32 -3.37
CA PRO A 107 -23.04 0.01 -3.88
C PRO A 107 -23.92 0.29 -5.10
N LYS A 108 -24.72 1.36 -5.04
CA LYS A 108 -25.56 1.81 -6.17
C LYS A 108 -24.79 2.55 -7.25
N SER A 109 -23.61 3.07 -6.91
CA SER A 109 -22.71 3.78 -7.82
C SER A 109 -21.29 3.73 -7.28
N TYR A 110 -20.30 3.89 -8.17
CA TYR A 110 -18.89 4.01 -7.83
C TYR A 110 -18.36 5.35 -8.33
N ARG A 111 -17.56 6.03 -7.51
CA ARG A 111 -16.84 7.23 -7.92
C ARG A 111 -15.41 6.83 -8.21
N VAL A 112 -15.03 6.85 -9.47
CA VAL A 112 -13.69 6.43 -9.90
C VAL A 112 -12.89 7.65 -10.31
N CYS A 113 -11.73 7.85 -9.70
CA CYS A 113 -10.73 8.78 -10.20
C CYS A 113 -9.89 8.06 -11.25
N VAL A 114 -10.03 8.49 -12.50
CA VAL A 114 -9.23 8.00 -13.62
C VAL A 114 -8.14 9.02 -13.92
N PHE A 115 -6.88 8.61 -13.95
CA PHE A 115 -5.78 9.48 -14.41
C PHE A 115 -4.78 8.69 -15.25
N GLY A 116 -4.20 9.34 -16.26
CA GLY A 116 -3.08 8.81 -17.05
C GLY A 116 -1.78 9.53 -16.68
N ASP A 117 -0.68 8.78 -16.66
CA ASP A 117 0.70 9.26 -16.48
C ASP A 117 0.98 10.06 -15.17
N LEU A 118 1.48 9.37 -14.14
CA LEU A 118 2.09 10.02 -12.97
C LEU A 118 3.57 10.27 -13.27
N GLY A 119 3.85 11.25 -14.12
CA GLY A 119 5.22 11.65 -14.43
C GLY A 119 5.98 12.07 -13.15
N TYR A 120 7.17 11.50 -12.95
CA TYR A 120 8.10 11.88 -11.86
C TYR A 120 8.52 13.35 -11.95
N TYR A 121 8.57 13.91 -13.17
CA TYR A 121 8.71 15.32 -13.45
C TYR A 121 7.34 15.89 -13.87
N HIS A 122 6.93 17.01 -13.27
CA HIS A 122 5.70 17.76 -13.59
C HIS A 122 4.36 17.07 -13.21
N GLY A 123 4.33 16.28 -12.13
CA GLY A 123 3.11 15.69 -11.55
C GLY A 123 2.13 16.69 -10.91
N ASN A 124 1.63 17.66 -11.68
CA ASN A 124 0.70 18.71 -11.22
C ASN A 124 -0.60 18.15 -10.62
N SER A 125 -0.99 16.94 -11.03
CA SER A 125 -2.21 16.26 -10.61
C SER A 125 -2.08 15.53 -9.27
N THR A 126 -0.87 15.18 -8.82
CA THR A 126 -0.65 14.32 -7.63
C THR A 126 -1.19 14.95 -6.34
N ASN A 127 -0.93 16.24 -6.13
CA ASN A 127 -1.46 16.96 -4.96
C ASN A 127 -2.99 17.09 -4.99
N SER A 128 -3.60 17.15 -6.18
CA SER A 128 -5.05 17.17 -6.33
C SER A 128 -5.67 15.80 -6.04
N ILE A 129 -5.04 14.72 -6.54
CA ILE A 129 -5.46 13.33 -6.31
C ILE A 129 -5.38 13.02 -4.81
N ILE A 130 -4.28 13.34 -4.14
CA ILE A 130 -4.13 13.12 -2.69
C ILE A 130 -5.22 13.88 -1.92
N ARG A 131 -5.37 15.19 -2.17
CA ARG A 131 -6.36 16.02 -1.45
C ARG A 131 -7.79 15.51 -1.65
N ASN A 132 -8.17 15.20 -2.89
CA ASN A 132 -9.52 14.74 -3.20
C ASN A 132 -9.78 13.30 -2.72
N GLY A 133 -8.75 12.44 -2.70
CA GLY A 133 -8.84 11.09 -2.14
C GLY A 133 -9.02 11.12 -0.63
N LEU A 134 -8.25 11.94 0.09
CA LEU A 134 -8.42 12.14 1.53
C LEU A 134 -9.77 12.77 1.88
N ALA A 135 -10.30 13.64 1.02
CA ALA A 135 -11.65 14.18 1.14
C ALA A 135 -12.76 13.18 0.74
N GLY A 136 -12.42 11.95 0.37
CA GLY A 136 -13.36 10.90 0.03
C GLY A 136 -14.18 11.20 -1.23
N LYS A 137 -13.63 11.94 -2.20
CA LYS A 137 -14.33 12.28 -3.46
C LYS A 137 -14.42 11.14 -4.46
N PHE A 138 -13.59 10.11 -4.29
CA PHE A 138 -13.62 8.89 -5.11
C PHE A 138 -13.38 7.66 -4.22
N ASP A 139 -13.94 6.54 -4.66
CA ASP A 139 -13.86 5.23 -4.02
C ASP A 139 -12.69 4.40 -4.58
N PHE A 140 -12.33 4.66 -5.84
CA PHE A 140 -11.21 4.01 -6.52
C PHE A 140 -10.34 5.00 -7.27
N ILE A 141 -9.09 4.61 -7.42
CA ILE A 141 -8.17 5.19 -8.38
C ILE A 141 -7.91 4.15 -9.46
N VAL A 142 -8.07 4.55 -10.71
CA VAL A 142 -7.64 3.78 -11.89
C VAL A 142 -6.56 4.59 -12.59
N HIS A 143 -5.34 4.05 -12.61
CA HIS A 143 -4.24 4.60 -13.40
C HIS A 143 -4.31 3.99 -14.81
N VAL A 144 -4.46 4.84 -15.82
CA VAL A 144 -4.57 4.46 -17.25
C VAL A 144 -3.34 4.96 -18.01
N GLY A 145 -2.15 4.71 -17.47
CA GLY A 145 -0.89 5.06 -18.10
C GLY A 145 0.10 3.89 -18.06
N GLU A 146 1.06 3.91 -18.98
CA GLU A 146 2.20 2.98 -18.96
C GLU A 146 2.90 3.07 -17.60
N CYS A 147 3.03 1.95 -16.89
CA CYS A 147 4.05 1.86 -15.85
C CYS A 147 5.40 1.99 -16.59
N PRO A 148 6.33 2.89 -16.20
CA PRO A 148 7.59 3.04 -16.91
C PRO A 148 8.25 1.66 -17.04
N LYS A 149 8.39 1.18 -18.27
CA LYS A 149 9.30 0.07 -18.56
C LYS A 149 10.70 0.65 -18.30
N LEU A 150 11.29 0.25 -17.18
CA LEU A 150 12.72 0.40 -16.96
C LEU A 150 13.49 -0.43 -17.98
#